data_AF-A0AAW2B808-F1
#
_entry.id   AF-A0AAW2B808-F1
#
_cell.length_a   1.000
_cell.length_b   1.000
_cell.length_c   1.000
_cell.angle_alpha   90.00
_cell.angle_beta   90.00
_cell.angle_gamma   90.00
#
_symmetry.space_group_name_H-M   'P 1'
#
loop_
_entity.id
_entity.type
_entity.pdbx_description
1 polymer ?
#
loop_
_entity_poly.entity_id
_entity_poly.type
_entity_poly.pdbx_seq_one_letter_code
_entity_poly.pdbx_strand_id
1 'polypeptide(L)'
;MKKFCVVCILMILTHDLAHFSFRAVALRCNLCVSKGLGNPCTPSVQTCLPHITNCGYIKFKPTLLGSAYIRSCISLETCWNYMSAETVTAKCCNTDLCN
;
A
#
# COMPACT_ATOMS: atom_id res chain seq x y z
N MET A 1 0.88 -38.17 -28.97
CA MET A 1 1.24 -38.16 -27.54
C MET A 1 2.65 -37.60 -27.40
N LYS A 2 2.82 -36.37 -26.91
CA LYS A 2 4.15 -35.74 -26.77
C LYS A 2 4.85 -36.34 -25.55
N LYS A 3 6.01 -36.97 -25.77
CA LYS A 3 6.88 -37.48 -24.69
C LYS A 3 7.65 -36.30 -24.12
N PHE A 4 7.18 -35.75 -23.01
CA PHE A 4 7.95 -34.74 -22.29
C PHE A 4 9.10 -35.43 -21.54
N CYS A 5 10.33 -34.95 -21.74
CA CYS A 5 11.51 -35.50 -21.07
C CYS A 5 11.42 -35.23 -19.56
N VAL A 6 11.86 -36.20 -18.74
CA VAL A 6 11.89 -36.09 -17.27
C VAL A 6 12.64 -34.83 -16.81
N VAL A 7 13.71 -34.46 -17.53
CA VAL A 7 14.47 -33.22 -17.30
C VAL A 7 13.63 -31.97 -17.54
N CYS A 8 12.77 -31.97 -18.58
CA CYS A 8 11.89 -30.85 -18.86
C CYS A 8 10.80 -30.69 -17.80
N ILE A 9 10.27 -31.81 -17.27
CA ILE A 9 9.27 -31.79 -16.20
C ILE A 9 9.87 -31.23 -14.90
N LEU A 10 11.09 -31.65 -14.55
CA LEU A 10 11.82 -31.15 -13.39
C LEU A 10 12.10 -29.64 -13.50
N MET A 11 12.50 -29.14 -14.68
CA MET A 11 12.77 -27.72 -14.90
C MET A 11 11.52 -26.85 -14.75
N ILE A 12 10.36 -27.31 -15.23
CA ILE A 12 9.07 -26.62 -15.09
C ILE A 12 8.67 -26.56 -13.60
N LEU A 13 8.73 -27.71 -12.91
CA LEU A 13 8.44 -27.78 -11.48
C LEU A 13 9.33 -26.85 -10.64
N THR A 14 10.62 -26.73 -10.97
CA THR A 14 11.53 -25.82 -10.26
C THR A 14 11.27 -24.33 -10.55
N HIS A 15 10.81 -23.98 -11.75
CA HIS A 15 10.41 -22.60 -12.06
C HIS A 15 9.14 -22.20 -11.29
N ASP A 16 8.14 -23.10 -11.24
CA ASP A 16 6.88 -22.84 -10.52
C ASP A 16 7.08 -22.72 -9.00
N LEU A 17 7.98 -23.51 -8.41
CA LEU A 17 8.33 -23.45 -6.99
C LEU A 17 9.10 -22.17 -6.60
N ALA A 18 9.91 -21.61 -7.51
CA ALA A 18 10.59 -20.34 -7.30
C ALA A 18 9.61 -19.15 -7.25
N HIS A 19 8.51 -19.22 -8.01
CA HIS A 19 7.45 -18.21 -7.99
C HIS A 19 6.57 -18.28 -6.72
N PHE A 20 6.47 -19.44 -6.08
CA PHE A 20 5.61 -19.65 -4.92
C PHE A 20 6.21 -19.12 -3.59
N SER A 21 7.46 -18.67 -3.60
CA SER A 21 8.18 -18.23 -2.41
C SER A 21 8.12 -16.71 -2.16
N PHE A 22 7.05 -16.03 -2.56
CA PHE A 22 6.77 -14.70 -2.00
C PHE A 22 6.12 -14.87 -0.63
N ARG A 23 6.93 -14.87 0.42
CA ARG A 23 6.44 -14.47 1.74
C ARG A 23 5.96 -13.02 1.60
N ALA A 24 4.68 -12.83 1.28
CA ALA A 24 4.03 -11.53 1.33
C ALA A 24 3.99 -11.14 2.81
N VAL A 25 5.09 -10.58 3.31
CA VAL A 25 5.08 -9.88 4.59
C VAL A 25 4.03 -8.80 4.43
N ALA A 26 3.00 -8.86 5.27
CA ALA A 26 1.91 -7.91 5.21
C ALA A 26 2.47 -6.51 5.40
N LEU A 27 2.26 -5.64 4.40
CA LEU A 27 2.76 -4.26 4.37
C LEU A 27 2.35 -3.53 5.66
N ARG A 28 3.27 -2.79 6.26
CA ARG A 28 3.01 -1.96 7.44
C ARG A 28 2.99 -0.50 7.04
N CYS A 29 1.98 0.25 7.47
CA CYS A 29 1.84 1.68 7.19
C CYS A 29 1.67 2.48 8.48
N ASN A 30 1.99 3.76 8.43
CA ASN A 30 1.61 4.68 9.49
C ASN A 30 0.09 4.87 9.45
N LEU A 31 -0.55 4.82 10.62
CA LEU A 31 -1.96 5.11 10.83
C LEU A 31 -2.09 6.38 11.67
N CYS A 32 -2.79 7.38 11.13
CA CYS A 32 -2.91 8.68 11.77
C CYS A 32 -4.09 9.44 11.14
N VAL A 33 -4.98 10.02 11.94
CA VAL A 33 -6.04 10.92 11.44
C VAL A 33 -5.99 12.22 12.22
N SER A 34 -5.70 13.33 11.55
CA SER A 34 -5.75 14.68 12.11
C SER A 34 -6.97 15.43 11.60
N LYS A 35 -7.67 16.11 12.51
CA LYS A 35 -8.94 16.81 12.24
C LYS A 35 -8.79 18.26 11.79
N GLY A 36 -7.57 18.74 11.50
CA GLY A 36 -7.30 20.17 11.42
C GLY A 36 -7.32 20.80 12.82
N LEU A 37 -7.05 22.11 12.92
CA LEU A 37 -6.89 22.91 14.16
C LEU A 37 -5.53 22.79 14.87
N GLY A 38 -4.46 22.47 14.15
CA GLY A 38 -3.13 22.36 14.77
C GLY A 38 -3.03 21.21 15.78
N ASN A 39 -3.90 20.20 15.64
CA ASN A 39 -3.86 18.95 16.39
C ASN A 39 -3.17 17.87 15.55
N PRO A 40 -1.83 17.80 15.53
CA PRO A 40 -1.13 16.70 14.89
C PRO A 40 -1.49 15.40 15.62
N CYS A 41 -1.80 14.35 14.86
CA CYS A 41 -1.97 13.03 15.43
C CYS A 41 -0.60 12.37 15.61
N THR A 42 -0.47 11.55 16.65
CA THR A 42 0.69 10.67 16.84
C THR A 42 0.49 9.41 16.00
N PRO A 43 1.38 9.11 15.03
CA PRO A 43 1.21 7.95 14.17
C PRO A 43 1.38 6.65 14.97
N SER A 44 0.48 5.69 14.74
CA SER A 44 0.64 4.29 15.13
C SER A 44 0.94 3.45 13.88
N VAL A 45 1.15 2.14 14.05
CA VAL A 45 1.41 1.23 12.93
C VAL A 45 0.17 0.38 12.65
N GLN A 46 -0.23 0.35 11.39
CA GLN A 46 -1.27 -0.53 10.87
C GLN A 46 -0.63 -1.58 9.95
N THR A 47 -0.97 -2.85 10.15
CA THR A 47 -0.66 -3.93 9.20
C THR A 47 -1.79 -4.01 8.18
N CYS A 48 -1.45 -3.95 6.90
CA CYS A 48 -2.43 -3.97 5.81
C CYS A 48 -2.96 -5.39 5.55
N LEU A 49 -4.19 -5.46 5.03
CA LEU A 49 -4.75 -6.71 4.52
C LEU A 49 -3.99 -7.16 3.27
N PRO A 50 -3.96 -8.47 2.95
CA PRO A 50 -3.16 -9.00 1.83
C PRO A 50 -3.43 -8.35 0.46
N HIS A 51 -4.65 -7.88 0.22
CA HIS A 51 -5.05 -7.22 -1.04
C HIS A 51 -4.90 -5.69 -1.01
N ILE A 52 -4.47 -5.12 0.13
CA ILE A 52 -4.19 -3.70 0.29
C ILE A 52 -2.68 -3.51 0.31
N THR A 53 -2.11 -3.17 -0.84
CA THR A 53 -0.67 -3.20 -1.08
C THR A 53 -0.01 -1.82 -1.09
N ASN A 54 -0.70 -0.79 -0.60
CA ASN A 54 -0.18 0.57 -0.55
C ASN A 54 -0.43 1.24 0.80
N CYS A 55 0.49 2.11 1.17
CA CYS A 55 0.33 3.12 2.19
C CYS A 55 -0.06 4.45 1.55
N GLY A 56 -1.00 5.17 2.15
CA GLY A 56 -1.48 6.47 1.69
C GLY A 56 -1.26 7.57 2.72
N TYR A 57 -0.86 8.74 2.24
CA TYR A 57 -0.89 10.01 2.98
C TYR A 57 -1.75 10.99 2.19
N ILE A 58 -2.89 11.37 2.74
CA ILE A 58 -3.84 12.31 2.13
C ILE A 58 -3.91 13.55 3.00
N LYS A 59 -3.53 14.70 2.47
CA LYS A 59 -3.64 16.00 3.12
C LYS A 59 -4.71 16.82 2.42
N PHE A 60 -5.73 17.24 3.15
CA PHE A 60 -6.78 18.09 2.60
C PHE A 60 -6.28 19.52 2.43
N LYS A 61 -6.71 20.20 1.35
CA LYS A 61 -6.38 21.61 1.14
C LYS A 61 -6.74 22.44 2.40
N PRO A 62 -5.95 23.47 2.73
CA PRO A 62 -6.17 24.26 3.93
C PRO A 62 -7.56 24.88 3.92
N THR A 63 -8.27 24.74 5.03
CA THR A 63 -9.47 25.54 5.32
C THR A 63 -9.13 26.59 6.38
N LEU A 64 -10.09 27.44 6.76
CA LEU A 64 -9.92 28.40 7.87
C LEU A 64 -9.43 27.74 9.18
N LEU A 65 -9.65 26.44 9.34
CA LEU A 65 -9.27 25.66 10.52
C LEU A 65 -7.97 24.86 10.31
N GLY A 66 -7.20 25.11 9.24
CA GLY A 66 -5.99 24.37 8.89
C GLY A 66 -6.24 23.15 7.99
N SER A 67 -5.20 22.35 7.75
CA SER A 67 -5.26 21.15 6.90
C SER A 67 -5.42 19.89 7.74
N ALA A 68 -6.54 19.18 7.55
CA ALA A 68 -6.68 17.79 8.00
C ALA A 68 -5.77 16.86 7.17
N TYR A 69 -5.38 15.72 7.74
CA TYR A 69 -4.67 14.69 7.00
C TYR A 69 -4.93 13.29 7.54
N ILE A 70 -4.75 12.31 6.66
CA ILE A 70 -4.94 10.89 6.92
C ILE A 70 -3.69 10.14 6.47
N ARG A 71 -3.21 9.22 7.32
CA ARG A 71 -2.25 8.18 6.98
C ARG A 71 -2.91 6.83 7.26
N SER A 72 -2.90 5.92 6.30
CA SER A 72 -3.42 4.56 6.48
C SER A 72 -2.93 3.62 5.38
N CYS A 73 -3.18 2.33 5.53
CA CYS A 73 -3.28 1.42 4.40
C CYS A 73 -4.38 1.91 3.43
N ILE A 74 -4.15 1.77 2.13
CA ILE A 74 -5.07 2.23 1.08
C ILE A 74 -4.96 1.32 -0.15
N SER A 75 -6.06 1.11 -0.88
CA SER A 75 -6.00 0.43 -2.17
C SER A 75 -5.33 1.31 -3.22
N LEU A 76 -4.73 0.69 -4.25
CA LEU A 76 -4.13 1.41 -5.36
C LEU A 76 -5.14 2.30 -6.10
N GLU A 77 -6.37 1.81 -6.28
CA GLU A 77 -7.45 2.57 -6.92
C GLU A 77 -7.82 3.84 -6.12
N THR A 78 -8.07 3.69 -4.81
CA THR A 78 -8.42 4.84 -3.96
C THR A 78 -7.26 5.83 -3.88
N CYS A 79 -6.02 5.32 -3.87
CA CYS A 79 -4.83 6.16 -3.97
C CYS A 79 -4.84 7.02 -5.25
N TRP A 80 -5.05 6.41 -6.42
CA TRP A 80 -5.10 7.15 -7.69
C TRP A 80 -6.21 8.19 -7.72
N ASN A 81 -7.38 7.85 -7.20
CA ASN A 81 -8.50 8.80 -7.09
C ASN A 81 -8.08 10.03 -6.27
N TYR A 82 -7.43 9.85 -5.12
CA TYR A 82 -6.93 10.98 -4.34
C TYR A 82 -5.79 11.73 -5.01
N MET A 83 -4.89 11.05 -5.74
CA MET A 83 -3.83 11.73 -6.50
C MET A 83 -4.37 12.60 -7.65
N SER A 84 -5.50 12.21 -8.24
CA SER A 84 -6.19 13.00 -9.27
C SER A 84 -7.10 14.11 -8.71
N ALA A 85 -7.43 14.08 -7.42
CA ALA A 85 -8.39 15.00 -6.84
C ALA A 85 -7.74 16.35 -6.54
N GLU A 86 -8.31 17.42 -7.09
CA GLU A 86 -7.82 18.78 -6.85
C GLU A 86 -8.01 19.26 -5.41
N THR A 87 -8.84 18.61 -4.60
CA THR A 87 -9.17 19.06 -3.23
C THR A 87 -8.15 18.59 -2.18
N VAL A 88 -7.19 17.74 -2.57
CA VAL A 88 -6.21 17.15 -1.66
C VAL A 88 -4.80 17.16 -2.25
N THR A 89 -3.80 16.88 -1.41
CA THR A 89 -2.46 16.46 -1.81
C THR A 89 -2.28 15.03 -1.31
N ALA A 90 -2.04 14.09 -2.22
CA ALA A 90 -1.90 12.67 -1.89
C ALA A 90 -0.51 12.15 -2.24
N LYS A 91 0.03 11.27 -1.39
CA LYS A 91 1.22 10.47 -1.63
C LYS A 91 0.90 9.02 -1.36
N CYS A 92 1.31 8.14 -2.26
CA CYS A 92 1.20 6.70 -2.06
C CYS A 92 2.51 5.99 -2.33
N CYS A 93 2.73 4.88 -1.63
CA CYS A 93 3.94 4.10 -1.69
C CYS A 93 3.67 2.67 -1.20
N ASN A 94 4.59 1.74 -1.44
CA ASN A 94 4.39 0.29 -1.25
C ASN A 94 5.51 -0.37 -0.43
N THR A 95 6.22 0.42 0.37
CA THR A 95 7.25 -0.07 1.31
C THR A 95 6.83 0.24 2.74
N ASP A 96 7.36 -0.49 3.72
CA ASP A 96 6.97 -0.30 5.12
C ASP A 96 7.14 1.16 5.59
N LEU A 97 6.10 1.67 6.27
CA LEU A 97 6.01 2.96 6.97
C LEU A 97 6.33 4.20 6.10
N CYS A 98 6.15 4.12 4.79
CA CYS A 98 6.56 5.14 3.83
C CYS A 98 5.64 6.40 3.76
N ASN A 99 4.46 6.33 4.40
CA ASN A 99 3.39 7.35 4.36
C ASN A 99 3.36 8.30 5.55
#